data_AF-A0A8H3GFL1-F1
#
_entry.id   AF-A0A8H3GFL1-F1
#
_cell.length_a   1.000
_cell.length_b   1.000
_cell.length_c   1.000
_cell.angle_alpha   90.00
_cell.angle_beta   90.00
_cell.angle_gamma   90.00
#
_symmetry.space_group_name_H-M   'P 1'
#
loop_
_entity.id
_entity.type
_entity.pdbx_description
1 polymer ?
#
loop_
_entity_poly.entity_id
_entity_poly.type
_entity_poly.pdbx_seq_one_letter_code
_entity_poly.pdbx_strand_id
1 'polypeptide(L)'
;MFAKLLVVATLASAAFATECTRTYTVKEGDWCDTISQANNVSTYQLSTINADKINDACTNLEVGKDICLGTKDQDCTVTHNVVYGDTCDKILQGANINATMLYANNPQIDPYCSNIYIGEVLCVAGAYAAPEPIPERQVGSPGGEPAGPPASVPYPEAKPTPKPKSSDPAPSPTPENEPAATPESNNPSPAPAPAPENSQSSTPSPDNNDDDADLPECEDPNDDGY
;
A
#
# COMPACT_ATOMS: atom_id res chain seq x y z
N MET A 1 -13.38 -66.78 -1.74
CA MET A 1 -12.57 -65.74 -2.42
C MET A 1 -13.44 -64.51 -2.55
N PHE A 2 -13.26 -63.49 -1.71
CA PHE A 2 -14.02 -62.23 -1.80
C PHE A 2 -13.05 -61.12 -2.23
N ALA A 3 -13.15 -60.71 -3.49
CA ALA A 3 -12.40 -59.58 -4.01
C ALA A 3 -13.03 -58.28 -3.47
N LYS A 4 -12.30 -57.56 -2.63
CA LYS A 4 -12.68 -56.20 -2.21
C LYS A 4 -12.31 -55.24 -3.34
N LEU A 5 -13.30 -54.70 -4.04
CA LEU A 5 -13.12 -53.57 -4.94
C LEU A 5 -12.85 -52.33 -4.09
N LEU A 6 -11.65 -51.75 -4.22
CA LEU A 6 -11.35 -50.41 -3.70
C LEU A 6 -11.79 -49.40 -4.77
N VAL A 7 -12.85 -48.65 -4.49
CA VAL A 7 -13.26 -47.50 -5.30
C VAL A 7 -12.42 -46.32 -4.83
N VAL A 8 -11.40 -45.96 -5.60
CA VAL A 8 -10.63 -44.72 -5.39
C VAL A 8 -11.43 -43.60 -6.04
N ALA A 9 -12.13 -42.80 -5.24
CA ALA A 9 -12.80 -41.60 -5.70
C ALA A 9 -11.76 -40.49 -5.88
N THR A 10 -11.41 -40.17 -7.13
CA THR A 10 -10.58 -39.01 -7.46
C THR A 10 -11.41 -37.74 -7.30
N LEU A 11 -11.15 -36.96 -6.26
CA LEU A 11 -11.65 -35.59 -6.14
C LEU A 11 -10.87 -34.75 -7.17
N ALA A 12 -11.50 -34.48 -8.32
CA ALA A 12 -11.00 -33.49 -9.26
C ALA A 12 -11.30 -32.09 -8.69
N SER A 13 -10.28 -31.43 -8.15
CA SER A 13 -10.38 -30.01 -7.80
C SER A 13 -10.49 -29.20 -9.09
N ALA A 14 -11.66 -28.63 -9.36
CA ALA A 14 -11.82 -27.67 -10.44
C ALA A 14 -11.10 -26.38 -10.05
N ALA A 15 -9.94 -26.13 -10.64
CA ALA A 15 -9.33 -24.81 -10.59
C ALA A 15 -10.20 -23.87 -11.43
N PHE A 16 -10.96 -22.99 -10.77
CA PHE A 16 -11.61 -21.88 -11.45
C PHE A 16 -10.51 -20.93 -11.88
N ALA A 17 -10.18 -20.91 -13.17
CA ALA A 17 -9.31 -19.87 -13.71
C ALA A 17 -10.02 -18.53 -13.51
N THR A 18 -9.45 -17.68 -12.68
CA THR A 18 -10.02 -16.36 -12.41
C THR A 18 -10.06 -15.54 -13.70
N GLU A 19 -11.23 -15.00 -14.03
CA GLU A 19 -11.43 -14.28 -15.29
C GLU A 19 -10.65 -12.96 -15.28
N CYS A 20 -9.72 -12.82 -16.23
CA CYS A 20 -8.98 -11.59 -16.43
C CYS A 20 -9.89 -10.50 -16.99
N THR A 21 -9.95 -9.34 -16.34
CA THR A 21 -10.82 -8.21 -16.72
C THR A 21 -10.06 -7.03 -17.31
N ARG A 22 -8.76 -6.90 -17.01
CA ARG A 22 -7.86 -5.93 -17.64
C ARG A 22 -6.61 -6.63 -18.13
N THR A 23 -6.28 -6.41 -19.40
CA THR A 23 -5.11 -7.00 -20.05
C THR A 23 -4.12 -5.92 -20.48
N TYR A 24 -2.86 -6.31 -20.59
CA TYR A 24 -1.79 -5.48 -21.11
C TYR A 24 -0.90 -6.30 -22.03
N THR A 25 -0.59 -5.76 -23.20
CA THR A 25 0.38 -6.36 -24.13
C THR A 25 1.76 -5.81 -23.82
N VAL A 26 2.69 -6.70 -23.44
CA VAL A 26 4.08 -6.36 -23.12
C VAL A 26 4.76 -5.69 -24.33
N LYS A 27 5.44 -4.59 -24.07
CA LYS A 27 6.20 -3.80 -25.04
C LYS A 27 7.69 -3.93 -24.81
N GLU A 28 8.47 -3.58 -25.83
CA GLU A 28 9.92 -3.49 -25.70
C GLU A 28 10.30 -2.45 -24.65
N GLY A 29 11.20 -2.83 -23.73
CA GLY A 29 11.65 -1.98 -22.63
C GLY A 29 10.77 -2.04 -21.37
N ASP A 30 9.67 -2.80 -21.38
CA ASP A 30 8.84 -2.96 -20.20
C ASP A 30 9.51 -3.79 -19.10
N TRP A 31 9.22 -3.43 -17.86
CA TRP A 31 9.41 -4.22 -16.65
C TRP A 31 8.15 -4.21 -15.79
N CYS A 32 7.97 -5.17 -14.89
CA CYS A 32 6.75 -5.28 -14.07
C CYS A 32 6.42 -3.95 -13.38
N ASP A 33 7.38 -3.27 -12.77
CA ASP A 33 7.14 -2.00 -12.09
C ASP A 33 6.68 -0.91 -13.06
N THR A 34 7.33 -0.77 -14.22
CA THR A 34 6.91 0.24 -15.22
C THR A 34 5.51 -0.03 -15.75
N ILE A 35 5.14 -1.30 -15.95
CA ILE A 35 3.78 -1.71 -16.33
C ILE A 35 2.82 -1.37 -15.19
N SER A 36 3.17 -1.73 -13.96
CA SER A 36 2.39 -1.46 -12.76
C SER A 36 2.06 0.01 -12.58
N GLN A 37 3.09 0.86 -12.69
CA GLN A 37 2.98 2.31 -12.54
C GLN A 37 2.11 2.92 -13.65
N ALA A 38 2.29 2.46 -14.89
CA ALA A 38 1.54 3.00 -16.03
C ALA A 38 0.07 2.56 -16.04
N ASN A 39 -0.27 1.45 -15.39
CA ASN A 39 -1.59 0.82 -15.48
C ASN A 39 -2.36 0.76 -14.15
N ASN A 40 -1.84 1.38 -13.09
CA ASN A 40 -2.40 1.35 -11.73
C ASN A 40 -2.72 -0.09 -11.31
N VAL A 41 -1.69 -0.92 -11.22
CA VAL A 41 -1.79 -2.28 -10.67
C VAL A 41 -0.64 -2.48 -9.70
N SER A 42 -0.87 -3.16 -8.59
CA SER A 42 0.21 -3.54 -7.67
C SER A 42 1.20 -4.49 -8.34
N THR A 43 2.50 -4.31 -8.13
CA THR A 43 3.53 -5.23 -8.64
C THR A 43 3.34 -6.65 -8.07
N TYR A 44 2.86 -6.77 -6.84
CA TYR A 44 2.47 -8.06 -6.25
C TYR A 44 1.30 -8.70 -6.99
N GLN A 45 0.25 -7.93 -7.26
CA GLN A 45 -0.92 -8.43 -8.00
C GLN A 45 -0.53 -8.89 -9.40
N LEU A 46 0.23 -8.07 -10.13
CA LEU A 46 0.69 -8.36 -11.48
C LEU A 46 1.50 -9.66 -11.53
N SER A 47 2.48 -9.81 -10.64
CA SER A 47 3.32 -11.01 -10.59
C SER A 47 2.52 -12.24 -10.17
N THR A 48 1.56 -12.11 -9.24
CA THR A 48 0.80 -13.24 -8.68
C THR A 48 -0.21 -13.81 -9.67
N ILE A 49 -1.00 -12.95 -10.32
CA ILE A 49 -2.02 -13.40 -11.27
C ILE A 49 -1.39 -14.04 -12.52
N ASN A 50 -0.16 -13.64 -12.86
CA ASN A 50 0.58 -14.16 -14.01
C ASN A 50 1.70 -15.13 -13.61
N ALA A 51 1.61 -15.78 -12.45
CA ALA A 51 2.68 -16.67 -11.98
C ALA A 51 2.94 -17.88 -12.90
N ASP A 52 2.00 -18.22 -13.78
CA ASP A 52 2.15 -19.22 -14.84
C ASP A 52 2.97 -18.74 -16.05
N LYS A 53 3.17 -17.42 -16.18
CA LYS A 53 3.83 -16.76 -17.32
C LYS A 53 5.07 -15.94 -16.93
N ILE A 54 5.09 -15.36 -15.72
CA ILE A 54 6.11 -14.43 -15.26
C ILE A 54 6.73 -14.97 -13.97
N ASN A 55 8.06 -15.00 -13.92
CA ASN A 55 8.81 -15.35 -12.71
C ASN A 55 8.83 -14.20 -11.70
N ASP A 56 9.20 -14.50 -10.47
CA ASP A 56 9.12 -13.58 -9.34
C ASP A 56 10.01 -12.34 -9.53
N ALA A 57 11.14 -12.51 -10.22
CA ALA A 57 12.06 -11.42 -10.55
C ALA A 57 11.60 -10.58 -11.76
N CYS A 58 10.49 -10.93 -12.40
CA CYS A 58 9.99 -10.31 -13.63
C CYS A 58 11.01 -10.22 -14.78
N THR A 59 11.92 -11.20 -14.85
CA THR A 59 13.04 -11.20 -15.83
C THR A 59 12.69 -11.87 -17.16
N ASN A 60 11.48 -12.43 -17.29
CA ASN A 60 11.07 -13.24 -18.44
C ASN A 60 9.85 -12.68 -19.18
N LEU A 61 9.62 -11.37 -19.12
CA LEU A 61 8.58 -10.73 -19.92
C LEU A 61 8.82 -10.96 -21.41
N GLU A 62 7.80 -11.45 -22.10
CA GLU A 62 7.83 -11.69 -23.54
C GLU A 62 7.11 -10.57 -24.29
N VAL A 63 7.85 -9.78 -25.08
CA VAL A 63 7.28 -8.70 -25.90
C VAL A 63 6.18 -9.25 -26.84
N GLY A 64 5.04 -8.55 -26.88
CA GLY A 64 3.87 -8.91 -27.67
C GLY A 64 2.96 -9.96 -27.02
N LYS A 65 3.28 -10.45 -25.82
CA LYS A 65 2.38 -11.32 -25.05
C LYS A 65 1.46 -10.52 -24.15
N ASP A 66 0.24 -11.03 -23.99
CA ASP A 66 -0.74 -10.47 -23.07
C ASP A 66 -0.58 -11.04 -21.67
N ILE A 67 -0.52 -10.13 -20.71
CA ILE A 67 -0.53 -10.40 -19.28
C ILE A 67 -1.79 -9.79 -18.66
N CYS A 68 -2.22 -10.37 -17.54
CA CYS A 68 -3.38 -9.92 -16.82
C CYS A 68 -3.02 -8.85 -15.79
N LEU A 69 -3.68 -7.70 -15.83
CA LEU A 69 -3.52 -6.64 -14.84
C LEU A 69 -4.47 -6.83 -13.66
N GLY A 70 -5.65 -7.39 -13.90
CA GLY A 70 -6.73 -7.42 -12.93
C GLY A 70 -7.78 -8.45 -13.28
N THR A 71 -8.48 -8.88 -12.26
CA THR A 71 -9.38 -10.03 -12.25
C THR A 71 -10.75 -9.58 -11.76
N LYS A 72 -11.83 -10.31 -12.06
CA LYS A 72 -13.21 -9.91 -11.74
C LYS A 72 -13.43 -9.46 -10.30
N ASP A 73 -12.80 -10.15 -9.34
CA ASP A 73 -12.96 -9.90 -7.91
C ASP A 73 -11.67 -9.41 -7.24
N GLN A 74 -10.58 -9.30 -8.01
CA GLN A 74 -9.24 -8.93 -7.53
C GLN A 74 -8.59 -7.99 -8.54
N ASP A 75 -8.85 -6.69 -8.38
CA ASP A 75 -8.25 -5.64 -9.22
C ASP A 75 -7.99 -4.37 -8.41
N CYS A 76 -6.84 -4.32 -7.74
CA CYS A 76 -6.44 -3.11 -7.04
C CYS A 76 -5.98 -2.01 -8.01
N THR A 77 -6.85 -1.01 -8.16
CA THR A 77 -6.61 0.18 -9.01
C THR A 77 -6.26 1.44 -8.22
N VAL A 78 -6.30 1.37 -6.88
CA VAL A 78 -5.86 2.45 -5.98
C VAL A 78 -4.46 2.09 -5.49
N THR A 79 -3.45 2.69 -6.09
CA THR A 79 -2.05 2.31 -5.90
C THR A 79 -1.17 3.45 -5.42
N HIS A 80 -0.05 3.10 -4.79
CA HIS A 80 1.03 4.00 -4.40
C HIS A 80 2.34 3.56 -5.04
N ASN A 81 3.06 4.49 -5.67
CA ASN A 81 4.39 4.22 -6.22
C ASN A 81 5.42 4.59 -5.16
N VAL A 82 6.21 3.62 -4.72
CA VAL A 82 7.23 3.82 -3.68
C VAL A 82 8.30 4.77 -4.20
N VAL A 83 8.57 5.82 -3.43
CA VAL A 83 9.61 6.81 -3.71
C VAL A 83 10.63 6.88 -2.58
N TYR A 84 11.73 7.60 -2.81
CA TYR A 84 12.78 7.77 -1.81
C TYR A 84 12.22 8.35 -0.50
N GLY A 85 12.55 7.70 0.62
CA GLY A 85 12.16 8.12 1.96
C GLY A 85 10.75 7.69 2.38
N ASP A 86 10.05 6.91 1.57
CA ASP A 86 8.81 6.27 1.98
C ASP A 86 9.04 5.27 3.12
N THR A 87 8.07 5.22 4.02
CA THR A 87 7.94 4.20 5.06
C THR A 87 6.49 3.73 5.06
N CYS A 88 6.22 2.54 5.61
CA CYS A 88 4.84 2.07 5.71
C CYS A 88 3.94 3.08 6.44
N ASP A 89 4.41 3.73 7.52
CA ASP A 89 3.63 4.76 8.22
C ASP A 89 3.26 5.96 7.34
N LYS A 90 4.19 6.44 6.51
CA LYS A 90 3.91 7.54 5.57
C LYS A 90 2.91 7.12 4.49
N ILE A 91 3.06 5.90 3.97
CA ILE A 91 2.15 5.35 2.95
C ILE A 91 0.74 5.17 3.55
N LEU A 92 0.64 4.60 4.75
CA LEU A 92 -0.62 4.42 5.47
C LEU A 92 -1.35 5.74 5.72
N GLN A 93 -0.63 6.76 6.22
CA GLN A 93 -1.20 8.10 6.41
C GLN A 93 -1.59 8.75 5.09
N GLY A 94 -0.72 8.70 4.08
CA GLY A 94 -0.95 9.32 2.78
C GLY A 94 -2.16 8.72 2.04
N ALA A 95 -2.35 7.41 2.15
CA ALA A 95 -3.48 6.69 1.57
C ALA A 95 -4.73 6.65 2.47
N ASN A 96 -4.62 7.10 3.73
CA ASN A 96 -5.69 7.03 4.72
C ASN A 96 -6.26 5.61 4.91
N ILE A 97 -5.36 4.63 5.07
CA ILE A 97 -5.69 3.23 5.34
C ILE A 97 -4.99 2.73 6.61
N ASN A 98 -5.42 1.59 7.14
CA ASN A 98 -4.74 0.94 8.26
C ASN A 98 -3.75 -0.14 7.78
N ALA A 99 -2.85 -0.54 8.68
CA ALA A 99 -1.84 -1.57 8.42
C ALA A 99 -2.45 -2.90 7.96
N THR A 100 -3.62 -3.28 8.49
CA THR A 100 -4.32 -4.50 8.07
C THR A 100 -4.65 -4.49 6.58
N MET A 101 -5.15 -3.38 6.05
CA MET A 101 -5.45 -3.28 4.62
C MET A 101 -4.18 -3.27 3.77
N LEU A 102 -3.14 -2.55 4.19
CA LEU A 102 -1.87 -2.54 3.46
C LEU A 102 -1.27 -3.94 3.34
N TYR A 103 -1.16 -4.68 4.45
CA TYR A 103 -0.55 -6.01 4.46
C TYR A 103 -1.45 -7.09 3.83
N ALA A 104 -2.77 -6.98 3.96
CA ALA A 104 -3.68 -7.88 3.26
C ALA A 104 -3.60 -7.70 1.74
N ASN A 105 -3.41 -6.47 1.28
CA ASN A 105 -3.31 -6.15 -0.14
C ASN A 105 -1.89 -6.29 -0.71
N ASN A 106 -0.87 -6.36 0.15
CA ASN A 106 0.53 -6.51 -0.23
C ASN A 106 1.22 -7.51 0.71
N PRO A 107 0.85 -8.80 0.63
CA PRO A 107 1.36 -9.81 1.55
C PRO A 107 2.89 -9.95 1.51
N GLN A 108 3.54 -9.53 0.41
CA GLN A 108 4.99 -9.58 0.29
C GLN A 108 5.71 -8.63 1.24
N ILE A 109 5.06 -7.57 1.74
CA ILE A 109 5.69 -6.57 2.61
C ILE A 109 5.96 -7.19 3.99
N ASP A 110 7.20 -7.05 4.46
CA ASP A 110 7.56 -7.47 5.80
C ASP A 110 7.01 -6.52 6.89
N PRO A 111 6.88 -6.96 8.16
CA PRO A 111 6.35 -6.11 9.23
C PRO A 111 7.13 -4.83 9.52
N TYR A 112 8.38 -4.73 9.06
CA TYR A 112 9.25 -3.56 9.24
C TYR A 112 9.30 -2.67 8.00
N CYS A 113 8.56 -3.00 6.94
CA CYS A 113 8.61 -2.32 5.66
C CYS A 113 10.03 -2.26 5.05
N SER A 114 10.90 -3.21 5.40
CA SER A 114 12.33 -3.13 5.04
C SER A 114 12.63 -3.64 3.63
N ASN A 115 11.66 -4.31 3.02
CA ASN A 115 11.79 -4.94 1.71
C ASN A 115 11.05 -4.21 0.58
N ILE A 116 10.52 -3.00 0.82
CA ILE A 116 10.00 -2.15 -0.25
C ILE A 116 11.14 -1.38 -0.92
N TYR A 117 11.00 -1.10 -2.21
CA TYR A 117 12.04 -0.42 -3.00
C TYR A 117 11.45 0.65 -3.92
N ILE A 118 12.27 1.63 -4.30
CA ILE A 118 11.86 2.72 -5.17
C ILE A 118 11.36 2.17 -6.51
N GLY A 119 10.16 2.59 -6.91
CA GLY A 119 9.50 2.14 -8.13
C GLY A 119 8.53 0.98 -7.93
N GLU A 120 8.57 0.26 -6.80
CA GLU A 120 7.55 -0.73 -6.47
C GLU A 120 6.16 -0.07 -6.41
N VAL A 121 5.13 -0.74 -6.91
CA VAL A 121 3.75 -0.26 -6.83
C VAL A 121 2.96 -1.09 -5.82
N LEU A 122 2.49 -0.42 -4.77
CA LEU A 122 1.72 -1.04 -3.71
C LEU A 122 0.24 -0.78 -3.90
N CYS A 123 -0.58 -1.77 -3.55
CA CYS A 123 -2.03 -1.60 -3.46
C CYS A 123 -2.38 -0.89 -2.16
N VAL A 124 -3.00 0.29 -2.23
CA VAL A 124 -3.40 1.09 -1.06
C VAL A 124 -4.91 1.29 -0.99
N ALA A 125 -5.67 0.38 -1.59
CA ALA A 125 -7.13 0.36 -1.48
C ALA A 125 -7.56 0.15 -0.01
N GLY A 126 -8.60 0.87 0.42
CA GLY A 126 -9.22 0.70 1.75
C GLY A 126 -10.09 -0.56 1.88
N ALA A 127 -10.07 -1.44 0.88
CA ALA A 127 -10.76 -2.72 0.85
C ALA A 127 -9.81 -3.79 0.30
N TYR A 128 -10.11 -5.06 0.59
CA TYR A 128 -9.34 -6.18 0.08
C TYR A 128 -9.49 -6.29 -1.44
N ALA A 129 -8.36 -6.34 -2.14
CA ALA A 129 -8.28 -6.39 -3.60
C ALA A 129 -7.06 -7.18 -4.12
N ALA A 130 -6.30 -7.83 -3.22
CA ALA A 130 -5.16 -8.65 -3.61
C ALA A 130 -5.56 -10.07 -4.00
N PRO A 131 -4.94 -10.64 -5.06
CA PRO A 131 -5.16 -12.02 -5.43
C PRO A 131 -4.81 -12.97 -4.29
N GLU A 132 -5.41 -14.16 -4.30
CA GLU A 132 -5.06 -15.19 -3.34
C GLU A 132 -3.56 -15.56 -3.47
N PRO A 133 -2.82 -15.66 -2.35
CA PRO A 133 -1.43 -16.07 -2.39
C PRO A 133 -1.30 -17.47 -2.99
N ILE A 134 -0.40 -17.63 -3.95
CA ILE A 134 -0.07 -18.96 -4.47
C ILE A 134 0.79 -19.72 -3.43
N PRO A 135 0.38 -20.94 -2.98
CA PRO A 135 1.05 -21.65 -1.89
C PRO A 135 2.54 -21.95 -2.10
N GLU A 136 2.98 -22.01 -3.36
CA GLU A 136 4.36 -22.36 -3.74
C GLU A 136 5.30 -21.14 -3.82
N ARG A 137 4.78 -19.90 -3.90
CA ARG A 137 5.62 -18.71 -3.64
C ARG A 137 5.66 -18.43 -2.17
N GLN A 138 6.85 -18.54 -1.59
CA GLN A 138 7.10 -18.09 -0.23
C GLN A 138 6.92 -16.58 -0.16
N VAL A 139 5.89 -16.15 0.56
CA VAL A 139 5.67 -14.77 0.98
C VAL A 139 6.90 -14.31 1.77
N GLY A 140 7.58 -13.25 1.30
CA GLY A 140 8.78 -12.75 1.96
C GLY A 140 10.06 -13.56 1.70
N SER A 141 10.09 -14.45 0.70
CA SER A 141 11.37 -14.83 0.10
C SER A 141 12.04 -13.52 -0.35
N PRO A 142 13.36 -13.32 -0.16
CA PRO A 142 14.04 -12.19 -0.76
C PRO A 142 13.84 -12.35 -2.27
N GLY A 143 12.83 -11.66 -2.80
CA GLY A 143 12.65 -11.48 -4.21
C GLY A 143 13.99 -10.94 -4.63
N GLY A 144 14.76 -11.77 -5.35
CA GLY A 144 16.11 -11.42 -5.75
C GLY A 144 16.00 -10.02 -6.28
N GLU A 145 16.78 -9.11 -5.66
CA GLU A 145 16.74 -7.67 -5.88
C GLU A 145 16.31 -7.45 -7.33
N PRO A 146 15.10 -6.90 -7.57
CA PRO A 146 14.55 -6.85 -8.91
C PRO A 146 15.65 -6.29 -9.77
N ALA A 147 16.11 -7.08 -10.76
CA ALA A 147 17.21 -6.68 -11.59
C ALA A 147 16.85 -5.29 -12.07
N GLY A 148 17.56 -4.28 -11.57
CA GLY A 148 17.17 -2.90 -11.75
C GLY A 148 16.99 -2.64 -13.24
N PRO A 149 16.28 -1.57 -13.62
CA PRO A 149 16.17 -1.20 -15.03
C PRO A 149 17.54 -1.35 -15.70
N PRO A 150 17.64 -1.96 -16.90
CA PRO A 150 18.91 -2.14 -17.57
C PRO A 150 19.66 -0.80 -17.55
N ALA A 151 20.92 -0.85 -17.11
CA ALA A 151 21.69 0.29 -16.61
C ALA A 151 21.33 1.65 -17.25
N SER A 152 20.80 2.55 -16.40
CA SER A 152 20.68 4.00 -16.57
C SER A 152 20.03 4.49 -17.88
N VAL A 153 18.69 4.48 -17.89
CA VAL A 153 17.98 5.72 -18.29
C VAL A 153 17.59 6.44 -17.01
N PRO A 154 17.85 7.76 -16.88
CA PRO A 154 17.41 8.52 -15.74
C PRO A 154 15.89 8.42 -15.70
N TYR A 155 15.39 7.80 -14.63
CA TYR A 155 13.97 7.80 -14.30
C TYR A 155 13.54 9.27 -14.32
N PRO A 156 12.69 9.72 -15.25
CA PRO A 156 12.24 11.10 -15.22
C PRO A 156 11.51 11.27 -13.89
N GLU A 157 12.00 12.19 -13.05
CA GLU A 157 11.27 12.65 -11.88
C GLU A 157 9.82 12.82 -12.28
N ALA A 158 8.94 12.09 -11.59
CA ALA A 158 7.51 12.15 -11.85
C ALA A 158 7.11 13.62 -11.83
N LYS A 159 6.76 14.15 -13.01
CA LYS A 159 6.33 15.54 -13.14
C LYS A 159 5.20 15.73 -12.13
N PRO A 160 5.30 16.70 -11.19
CA PRO A 160 4.26 16.91 -10.21
C PRO A 160 2.94 17.06 -10.95
N THR A 161 2.02 16.13 -10.69
CA THR A 161 0.65 16.27 -11.13
C THR A 161 0.15 17.60 -10.59
N PRO A 162 -0.44 18.47 -11.44
CA PRO A 162 -0.94 19.73 -10.96
C PRO A 162 -2.00 19.44 -9.91
N LYS A 163 -1.74 19.89 -8.68
CA LYS A 163 -2.73 19.98 -7.61
C LYS A 163 -4.03 20.52 -8.22
N PRO A 164 -5.19 19.86 -8.03
CA PRO A 164 -6.44 20.40 -8.52
C PRO A 164 -6.57 21.83 -8.00
N LYS A 165 -6.70 22.78 -8.93
CA LYS A 165 -7.02 24.18 -8.60
C LYS A 165 -8.37 24.14 -7.91
N SER A 166 -8.35 24.28 -6.58
CA SER A 166 -9.54 24.65 -5.82
C SER A 166 -9.85 26.09 -6.19
N SER A 167 -10.76 26.26 -7.14
CA SER A 167 -11.31 27.55 -7.49
C SER A 167 -12.72 27.37 -8.02
N ASP A 168 -13.64 27.14 -7.08
CA ASP A 168 -14.99 27.69 -7.17
C ASP A 168 -15.30 28.37 -5.82
N PRO A 169 -15.59 29.68 -5.82
CA PRO A 169 -16.08 30.35 -4.62
C PRO A 169 -17.44 29.80 -4.23
N ALA A 170 -17.60 29.46 -2.95
CA ALA A 170 -18.89 29.18 -2.34
C ALA A 170 -19.90 30.30 -2.65
N PRO A 171 -21.13 30.01 -3.11
CA PRO A 171 -22.16 31.02 -3.22
C PRO A 171 -22.58 31.50 -1.83
N SER A 172 -22.45 32.81 -1.57
CA SER A 172 -23.05 33.46 -0.41
C SER A 172 -24.59 33.38 -0.46
N PRO A 173 -25.26 33.22 0.68
CA PRO A 173 -26.71 33.09 0.74
C PRO A 173 -27.43 34.43 0.53
N THR A 174 -28.50 34.40 -0.24
CA THR A 174 -29.50 35.47 -0.39
C THR A 174 -30.37 35.61 0.88
N PRO A 175 -30.84 36.82 1.22
CA PRO A 175 -31.68 37.05 2.40
C PRO A 175 -33.13 36.62 2.14
N GLU A 176 -33.65 35.73 2.98
CA GLU A 176 -35.05 35.28 2.96
C GLU A 176 -35.87 36.09 3.96
N ASN A 177 -37.05 36.52 3.52
CA ASN A 177 -37.99 37.38 4.25
C ASN A 177 -38.69 36.62 5.38
N GLU A 178 -38.81 37.28 6.54
CA GLU A 178 -39.79 37.00 7.60
C GLU A 178 -41.24 37.20 7.07
N PRO A 179 -42.27 36.52 7.64
CA PRO A 179 -42.84 37.07 8.88
C PRO A 179 -43.46 36.08 9.90
N ALA A 180 -43.49 36.57 11.14
CA ALA A 180 -44.57 36.54 12.15
C ALA A 180 -44.86 35.27 13.01
N ALA A 181 -44.42 35.37 14.26
CA ALA A 181 -45.21 35.39 15.51
C ALA A 181 -45.77 34.09 16.18
N THR A 182 -45.04 33.65 17.23
CA THR A 182 -45.46 33.30 18.63
C THR A 182 -46.31 32.04 18.93
N PRO A 183 -46.35 31.51 20.18
CA PRO A 183 -45.52 31.79 21.38
C PRO A 183 -44.92 30.56 22.10
N GLU A 184 -43.91 30.86 22.93
CA GLU A 184 -43.53 30.29 24.24
C GLU A 184 -43.84 28.83 24.61
N SER A 185 -42.78 28.08 24.93
CA SER A 185 -42.75 27.32 26.18
C SER A 185 -41.34 27.24 26.75
N ASN A 186 -41.18 27.91 27.89
CA ASN A 186 -40.02 27.95 28.76
C ASN A 186 -39.74 26.58 29.41
N ASN A 187 -38.49 26.10 29.47
CA ASN A 187 -37.75 25.74 30.71
C ASN A 187 -36.39 25.05 30.42
N PRO A 188 -35.46 24.92 31.39
CA PRO A 188 -34.06 25.30 31.19
C PRO A 188 -33.09 24.11 31.27
N SER A 189 -31.85 24.38 30.87
CA SER A 189 -30.67 23.57 31.25
C SER A 189 -30.59 23.30 32.75
N PRO A 190 -29.91 22.21 33.11
CA PRO A 190 -28.84 22.35 34.09
C PRO A 190 -27.48 21.87 33.54
N ALA A 191 -26.45 22.65 33.89
CA ALA A 191 -25.04 22.35 33.76
C ALA A 191 -24.59 21.28 34.82
N PRO A 192 -23.32 20.84 34.80
CA PRO A 192 -22.92 19.46 35.08
C PRO A 192 -22.65 19.16 36.56
N ALA A 193 -22.61 17.86 36.89
CA ALA A 193 -22.20 17.32 38.19
C ALA A 193 -20.94 16.42 38.05
N PRO A 194 -20.18 16.23 39.13
CA PRO A 194 -18.71 16.24 39.11
C PRO A 194 -18.02 14.87 39.09
N ALA A 195 -16.73 14.89 38.76
CA ALA A 195 -15.78 13.79 38.96
C ALA A 195 -15.47 13.55 40.44
N PRO A 196 -15.14 12.31 40.85
CA PRO A 196 -14.52 12.06 42.15
C PRO A 196 -12.98 12.08 42.07
N GLU A 197 -12.38 12.85 42.99
CA GLU A 197 -10.98 12.77 43.42
C GLU A 197 -10.72 11.48 44.20
N ASN A 198 -9.53 10.87 44.03
CA ASN A 198 -8.77 10.35 45.16
C ASN A 198 -7.26 10.38 44.86
N SER A 199 -6.51 10.54 45.95
CA SER A 199 -5.24 11.23 46.11
C SER A 199 -4.01 10.32 46.17
N GLN A 200 -2.87 10.92 45.79
CA GLN A 200 -1.49 10.77 46.33
C GLN A 200 -0.82 9.38 46.17
N SER A 201 0.44 9.27 45.72
CA SER A 201 1.61 9.85 46.38
C SER A 201 2.90 9.69 45.54
N SER A 202 3.74 10.73 45.62
CA SER A 202 5.22 10.74 45.61
C SER A 202 6.02 10.45 44.31
N THR A 203 6.51 11.56 43.76
CA THR A 203 7.72 11.81 42.93
C THR A 203 9.03 11.39 43.67
N PRO A 204 10.21 11.25 43.03
CA PRO A 204 10.92 12.35 42.34
C PRO A 204 11.54 12.03 40.97
N SER A 205 11.57 13.06 40.13
CA SER A 205 12.48 13.21 38.99
C SER A 205 13.95 13.09 39.41
N PRO A 206 14.85 12.87 38.45
CA PRO A 206 16.09 13.59 38.39
C PRO A 206 16.14 14.45 37.13
N ASP A 207 16.28 15.74 37.38
CA ASP A 207 17.29 16.64 36.82
C ASP A 207 17.72 16.47 35.36
N ASN A 208 17.50 17.57 34.64
CA ASN A 208 18.24 17.98 33.45
C ASN A 208 19.75 17.79 33.67
N ASN A 209 20.42 17.10 32.75
CA ASN A 209 21.79 17.42 32.39
C ASN A 209 21.87 17.35 30.86
N ASP A 210 22.20 18.50 30.30
CA ASP A 210 22.78 18.66 28.98
C ASP A 210 24.09 17.86 28.92
N ASP A 211 24.16 16.85 28.06
CA ASP A 211 25.42 16.18 27.69
C ASP A 211 25.41 15.90 26.18
N ASP A 212 25.42 16.98 25.40
CA ASP A 212 25.78 17.03 23.97
C ASP A 212 27.32 16.93 23.81
N ALA A 213 27.95 15.86 24.31
CA ALA A 213 29.37 15.61 24.11
C ALA A 213 29.75 14.14 24.36
N ASP A 214 29.52 13.27 23.37
CA ASP A 214 30.39 12.14 22.98
C ASP A 214 29.64 11.22 22.01
N LEU A 215 29.48 11.68 20.76
CA LEU A 215 29.30 10.77 19.63
C LEU A 215 30.68 10.52 19.02
N PRO A 216 31.12 9.26 18.89
CA PRO A 216 32.39 8.96 18.22
C PRO A 216 32.33 9.47 16.79
N GLU A 217 33.31 10.28 16.41
CA GLU A 217 33.51 10.75 15.04
C GLU A 217 33.48 9.55 14.10
N CYS A 218 32.57 9.58 13.12
CA CYS A 218 32.63 8.65 12.00
C CYS A 218 33.86 9.06 11.18
N GLU A 219 34.97 8.34 11.35
CA GLU A 219 36.14 8.48 10.48
C GLU A 219 35.68 8.28 9.02
N ASP A 220 35.85 9.32 8.21
CA ASP A 220 35.53 9.32 6.79
C ASP A 220 36.52 8.38 6.06
N PRO A 221 36.07 7.29 5.42
CA PRO A 221 36.98 6.32 4.81
C PRO A 221 37.70 6.84 3.55
N ASN A 222 37.43 8.10 3.13
CA ASN A 222 37.93 8.66 1.88
C ASN A 222 38.72 9.98 2.06
N ASP A 223 39.32 10.23 3.23
CA ASP A 223 40.33 11.29 3.37
C ASP A 223 41.73 10.77 2.98
N ASP A 224 41.96 10.62 1.68
CA ASP A 224 43.27 10.30 1.11
C ASP A 224 44.10 11.58 0.94
N GLY A 225 44.55 12.13 2.07
CA GLY A 225 45.36 13.35 2.15
C GLY A 225 46.63 13.35 1.29
N TYR A 226 46.51 13.87 0.06
CA TYR A 226 47.58 14.33 -0.82
C TYR A 226 47.17 15.54 -1.66
#